data_AF-A0AAU3KXA6-F1
#
_entry.id   AF-A0AAU3KXA6-F1
#
_cell.length_a   1.000
_cell.length_b   1.000
_cell.length_c   1.000
_cell.angle_alpha   90.00
_cell.angle_beta   90.00
_cell.angle_gamma   90.00
#
_symmetry.space_group_name_H-M   'P 1'
#
loop_
_entity.id
_entity.type
_entity.pdbx_description
1 polymer ?
#
loop_
_entity_poly.entity_id
_entity_poly.type
_entity_poly.pdbx_seq_one_letter_code
_entity_poly.pdbx_strand_id
1 'polypeptide(L)'
;MAGAVKVAAAGVCGAIIWILACLSGLAAAHADDAPGPVLVGDTAYFALGAWNCSIAANGTVGCDLTVPALYMNVLYAGMQVPLPNVPAIVIDSVGWPARPQWSAGGSHTLPGGNPALSRLAPGNYHDPQYSVTYAGANCQITFNGTAVCTSMGHGFSQRGPVPNGY
;
A
#
# COMPACT_ATOMS: atom_id res chain seq x y z
N MET A 1 -66.46 -0.24 5.64
CA MET A 1 -66.97 0.02 4.27
C MET A 1 -66.22 1.22 3.72
N ALA A 2 -65.93 1.18 2.41
CA ALA A 2 -65.26 2.12 1.50
C ALA A 2 -65.14 3.61 1.91
N GLY A 3 -64.16 4.39 1.46
CA GLY A 3 -63.23 4.24 0.34
C GLY A 3 -62.35 5.48 0.18
N ALA A 4 -61.37 5.38 -0.72
CA ALA A 4 -60.40 6.41 -1.06
C ALA A 4 -60.95 7.47 -2.05
N VAL A 5 -60.23 8.60 -2.18
CA VAL A 5 -59.63 9.16 -3.44
C VAL A 5 -59.57 10.70 -3.48
N LYS A 6 -58.32 11.20 -3.55
CA LYS A 6 -57.66 12.32 -4.28
C LYS A 6 -58.41 13.56 -4.87
N VAL A 7 -57.83 14.73 -4.52
CA VAL A 7 -57.22 15.84 -5.32
C VAL A 7 -58.08 16.80 -6.17
N ALA A 8 -57.88 18.12 -5.95
CA ALA A 8 -57.57 19.22 -6.93
C ALA A 8 -58.10 20.58 -6.38
N ALA A 9 -57.26 21.55 -6.00
CA ALA A 9 -56.54 22.57 -6.81
C ALA A 9 -57.38 23.78 -7.26
N ALA A 10 -57.15 24.94 -6.64
CA ALA A 10 -57.28 26.32 -7.17
C ALA A 10 -56.65 27.28 -6.12
N GLY A 11 -55.70 28.18 -6.35
CA GLY A 11 -55.15 28.77 -7.57
C GLY A 11 -55.45 30.28 -7.58
N VAL A 12 -54.65 31.13 -6.93
CA VAL A 12 -54.60 32.59 -7.23
C VAL A 12 -53.20 33.18 -6.95
N CYS A 13 -52.61 33.67 -8.04
CA CYS A 13 -51.71 34.82 -8.24
C CYS A 13 -50.83 35.35 -7.12
N GLY A 14 -49.51 35.30 -7.36
CA GLY A 14 -48.51 36.11 -6.68
C GLY A 14 -47.16 35.97 -7.36
N ALA A 15 -46.94 36.74 -8.43
CA ALA A 15 -45.65 36.85 -9.09
C ALA A 15 -44.59 37.36 -8.10
N ILE A 16 -43.48 36.64 -7.94
CA ILE A 16 -42.14 37.22 -7.73
C ILE A 16 -41.11 36.25 -8.33
N ILE A 17 -40.37 36.82 -9.25
CA ILE A 17 -39.17 36.33 -9.93
C ILE A 17 -38.14 35.87 -8.91
N TRP A 18 -37.65 34.63 -8.99
CA TRP A 18 -36.25 34.24 -8.78
C TRP A 18 -36.07 32.80 -9.29
N ILE A 19 -35.63 32.68 -10.55
CA ILE A 19 -34.99 31.45 -11.03
C ILE A 19 -33.59 31.43 -10.41
N LEU A 20 -33.46 30.80 -9.25
CA LEU A 20 -32.20 30.27 -8.77
C LEU A 20 -32.26 28.77 -9.01
N ALA A 21 -31.65 28.38 -10.13
CA ALA A 21 -31.40 26.99 -10.46
C ALA A 21 -30.46 26.42 -9.38
N CYS A 22 -31.03 25.88 -8.31
CA CYS A 22 -30.35 24.91 -7.46
C CYS A 22 -30.24 23.62 -8.26
N LEU A 23 -29.29 23.59 -9.21
CA LEU A 23 -28.62 22.37 -9.62
C LEU A 23 -28.01 21.82 -8.33
N SER A 24 -28.74 20.95 -7.65
CA SER A 24 -28.16 20.03 -6.67
C SER A 24 -27.16 19.18 -7.44
N GLY A 25 -25.90 19.63 -7.42
CA GLY A 25 -24.77 18.92 -7.99
C GLY A 25 -24.80 17.50 -7.49
N LEU A 26 -24.77 16.57 -8.43
CA LEU A 26 -24.30 15.22 -8.16
C LEU A 26 -22.94 15.38 -7.51
N ALA A 27 -22.85 15.12 -6.20
CA ALA A 27 -21.58 14.80 -5.59
C ALA A 27 -21.05 13.60 -6.38
N ALA A 28 -20.02 13.81 -7.19
CA ALA A 28 -19.26 12.71 -7.72
C ALA A 28 -18.79 11.93 -6.50
N ALA A 29 -19.28 10.69 -6.37
CA ALA A 29 -18.58 9.72 -5.55
C ALA A 29 -17.16 9.66 -6.13
N HIS A 30 -16.20 10.24 -5.41
CA HIS A 30 -14.81 9.99 -5.69
C HIS A 30 -14.67 8.47 -5.61
N ALA A 31 -14.23 7.85 -6.70
CA ALA A 31 -13.80 6.47 -6.67
C ALA A 31 -12.84 6.34 -5.48
N ASP A 32 -13.10 5.41 -4.57
CA ASP A 32 -12.15 5.04 -3.53
C ASP A 32 -10.84 4.72 -4.24
N ASP A 33 -9.86 5.63 -4.16
CA ASP A 33 -8.49 5.32 -4.53
C ASP A 33 -8.13 4.08 -3.72
N ALA A 34 -7.89 2.98 -4.42
CA ALA A 34 -7.62 1.70 -3.80
C ALA A 34 -6.47 1.88 -2.79
N PRO A 35 -6.49 1.22 -1.61
CA PRO A 35 -5.55 1.52 -0.53
C PRO A 35 -4.11 1.47 -1.05
N GLY A 36 -3.46 2.62 -1.04
CA GLY A 36 -2.06 2.81 -1.36
C GLY A 36 -1.22 2.90 -0.09
N PRO A 37 0.09 3.15 -0.20
CA PRO A 37 0.87 3.50 0.98
C PRO A 37 0.27 4.72 1.68
N VAL A 38 0.19 4.68 3.01
CA VAL A 38 -0.20 5.85 3.82
C VAL A 38 1.03 6.63 4.21
N LEU A 39 0.98 7.96 4.07
CA LEU A 39 2.05 8.84 4.54
C LEU A 39 1.79 9.29 5.98
N VAL A 40 2.76 9.02 6.86
CA VAL A 40 2.80 9.60 8.21
C VAL A 40 4.04 10.47 8.29
N GLY A 41 3.84 11.78 8.22
CA GLY A 41 4.93 12.72 7.92
C GLY A 41 5.56 12.39 6.56
N ASP A 42 6.89 12.27 6.53
CA ASP A 42 7.67 11.99 5.32
C ASP A 42 8.02 10.49 5.17
N THR A 43 7.20 9.61 5.74
CA THR A 43 7.40 8.15 5.67
C THR A 43 6.15 7.47 5.12
N ALA A 44 6.34 6.70 4.05
CA ALA A 44 5.31 5.89 3.43
C ALA A 44 5.24 4.52 4.12
N TYR A 45 4.09 4.18 4.71
CA TYR A 45 3.81 2.90 5.35
C TYR A 45 2.84 2.08 4.50
N PHE A 46 3.14 0.79 4.32
CA PHE A 46 2.33 -0.14 3.54
C PHE A 46 2.58 -1.58 4.00
N ALA A 47 1.64 -2.46 3.69
CA ALA A 47 1.83 -3.90 3.83
C ALA A 47 2.17 -4.52 2.49
N LEU A 48 3.26 -5.28 2.45
CA LEU A 48 3.74 -6.04 1.30
C LEU A 48 3.53 -7.52 1.58
N GLY A 49 2.38 -8.05 1.16
CA GLY A 49 1.95 -9.38 1.61
C GLY A 49 1.70 -9.39 3.12
N ALA A 50 2.40 -10.25 3.85
CA ALA A 50 2.30 -10.37 5.31
C ALA A 50 3.31 -9.49 6.08
N TRP A 51 4.03 -8.61 5.40
CA TRP A 51 5.06 -7.76 5.98
C TRP A 51 4.55 -6.33 6.15
N ASN A 52 4.88 -5.70 7.27
CA ASN A 52 4.63 -4.28 7.48
C ASN A 52 5.90 -3.50 7.13
N CYS A 53 5.83 -2.69 6.09
CA CYS A 53 6.99 -1.97 5.56
C CYS A 53 6.82 -0.45 5.62
N SER A 54 7.95 0.24 5.69
CA SER A 54 8.02 1.68 5.59
C SER A 54 9.15 2.13 4.65
N ILE A 55 8.96 3.23 3.93
CA ILE A 55 10.01 3.92 3.20
C ILE A 55 10.06 5.38 3.69
N ALA A 56 11.17 5.79 4.29
CA ALA A 56 11.38 7.17 4.72
C ALA A 56 11.85 8.05 3.53
N ALA A 57 11.67 9.37 3.62
CA ALA A 57 12.03 10.30 2.55
C ALA A 57 13.52 10.34 2.15
N ASN A 58 14.42 9.79 2.97
CA ASN A 58 15.82 9.60 2.60
C ASN A 58 16.07 8.30 1.81
N GLY A 59 15.02 7.55 1.47
CA GLY A 59 15.09 6.26 0.79
C GLY A 59 15.36 5.08 1.72
N THR A 60 15.39 5.27 3.05
CA THR A 60 15.54 4.15 3.99
C THR A 60 14.32 3.26 3.90
N VAL A 61 14.52 1.98 3.62
CA VAL A 61 13.45 0.97 3.54
C VAL A 61 13.58 0.06 4.74
N GLY A 62 12.48 -0.27 5.40
CA GLY A 62 12.47 -1.36 6.35
C GLY A 62 11.15 -2.10 6.37
N CYS A 63 11.19 -3.37 6.77
CA CYS A 63 10.02 -4.22 6.92
C CYS A 63 10.11 -5.05 8.19
N ASP A 64 9.01 -5.09 8.94
CA ASP A 64 8.77 -6.05 10.01
C ASP A 64 8.04 -7.28 9.45
N LEU A 65 8.54 -8.46 9.79
CA LEU A 65 7.97 -9.72 9.35
C LEU A 65 7.12 -10.33 10.47
N THR A 66 5.83 -10.50 10.23
CA THR A 66 4.90 -11.14 11.18
C THR A 66 5.40 -12.52 11.63
N VAL A 67 6.00 -13.28 10.70
CA VAL A 67 6.73 -14.51 10.97
C VAL A 67 8.17 -14.31 10.48
N PRO A 68 9.19 -14.44 11.36
CA PRO A 68 10.58 -14.28 10.96
C PRO A 68 10.94 -15.17 9.76
N ALA A 69 11.68 -14.60 8.81
CA ALA A 69 12.23 -15.36 7.71
C ALA A 69 13.27 -16.36 8.25
N LEU A 70 13.12 -17.66 7.95
CA LEU A 70 14.20 -18.62 8.22
C LEU A 70 15.46 -18.24 7.43
N TYR A 71 15.28 -17.84 6.17
CA TYR A 71 16.32 -17.27 5.31
C TYR A 71 15.77 -16.11 4.49
N MET A 72 16.56 -15.07 4.33
CA MET A 72 16.29 -13.94 3.42
C MET A 72 17.53 -13.66 2.58
N ASN A 73 17.37 -13.46 1.27
CA ASN A 73 18.49 -13.13 0.40
C ASN A 73 18.71 -11.61 0.40
N VAL A 74 19.92 -11.17 0.64
CA VAL A 74 20.31 -9.75 0.49
C VAL A 74 21.27 -9.60 -0.70
N LEU A 75 21.09 -8.55 -1.48
CA LEU A 75 21.98 -8.21 -2.58
C LEU A 75 23.18 -7.44 -2.01
N TYR A 76 24.37 -8.00 -2.16
CA TYR A 76 25.63 -7.38 -1.78
C TYR A 76 26.66 -7.58 -2.88
N ALA A 77 27.19 -6.47 -3.41
CA ALA A 77 28.20 -6.50 -4.48
C ALA A 77 27.81 -7.38 -5.69
N GLY A 78 26.52 -7.37 -6.09
CA GLY A 78 26.00 -8.18 -7.19
C GLY A 78 25.74 -9.66 -6.85
N MET A 79 26.02 -10.09 -5.62
CA MET A 79 25.77 -11.45 -5.15
C MET A 79 24.58 -11.50 -4.18
N GLN A 80 23.83 -12.60 -4.19
CA GLN A 80 22.81 -12.88 -3.18
C GLN A 80 23.45 -13.60 -1.99
N VAL A 81 23.34 -13.01 -0.81
CA VAL A 81 23.84 -13.56 0.45
C VAL A 81 22.64 -13.96 1.31
N PRO A 82 22.48 -15.24 1.70
CA PRO A 82 21.40 -15.66 2.56
C PRO A 82 21.70 -15.27 4.02
N LEU A 83 20.73 -14.64 4.67
CA LEU A 83 20.79 -14.29 6.09
C LEU A 83 19.76 -15.10 6.88
N PRO A 84 20.17 -15.76 7.99
CA PRO A 84 19.26 -16.57 8.78
C PRO A 84 18.44 -15.74 9.76
N ASN A 85 17.25 -16.24 10.11
CA ASN A 85 16.38 -15.71 11.17
C ASN A 85 16.21 -14.18 11.13
N VAL A 86 15.47 -13.69 10.14
CA VAL A 86 15.26 -12.25 9.90
C VAL A 86 13.84 -11.86 10.35
N PRO A 87 13.66 -11.32 11.57
CA PRO A 87 12.36 -10.83 12.05
C PRO A 87 11.99 -9.46 11.48
N ALA A 88 12.99 -8.68 11.09
CA ALA A 88 12.85 -7.43 10.37
C ALA A 88 14.12 -7.17 9.55
N ILE A 89 14.02 -6.39 8.48
CA ILE A 89 15.10 -6.10 7.54
C ILE A 89 15.10 -4.60 7.19
N VAL A 90 16.28 -4.02 7.00
CA VAL A 90 16.44 -2.61 6.62
C VAL A 90 17.46 -2.42 5.51
N ILE A 91 17.24 -1.40 4.69
CA ILE A 91 18.21 -0.75 3.80
C ILE A 91 18.33 0.70 4.25
N ASP A 92 19.41 1.05 4.96
CA ASP A 92 19.61 2.36 5.60
C ASP A 92 20.95 3.03 5.24
N SER A 93 21.71 2.46 4.32
CA SER A 93 23.03 2.96 3.94
C SER A 93 23.33 2.69 2.46
N VAL A 94 24.08 3.59 1.84
CA VAL A 94 24.70 3.37 0.53
C VAL A 94 25.94 2.46 0.60
N GLY A 95 26.57 2.33 1.77
CA GLY A 95 27.82 1.59 1.94
C GLY A 95 27.65 0.15 2.43
N TRP A 96 26.47 -0.21 2.94
CA TRP A 96 26.19 -1.51 3.53
C TRP A 96 24.99 -2.17 2.85
N PRO A 97 25.01 -3.50 2.66
CA PRO A 97 23.85 -4.22 2.15
C PRO A 97 22.67 -4.13 3.10
N ALA A 98 21.50 -4.56 2.60
CA ALA A 98 20.36 -4.80 3.45
C ALA A 98 20.75 -5.70 4.64
N ARG A 99 20.26 -5.37 5.84
CA ARG A 99 20.65 -6.07 7.07
C ARG A 99 19.46 -6.32 8.00
N PRO A 100 19.48 -7.41 8.78
CA PRO A 100 18.42 -7.68 9.74
C PRO A 100 18.41 -6.64 10.84
N GLN A 101 17.20 -6.29 11.29
CA GLN A 101 16.98 -5.51 12.49
C GLN A 101 16.35 -6.41 13.56
N TRP A 102 17.17 -7.22 14.24
CA TRP A 102 16.66 -8.17 15.23
C TRP A 102 15.91 -7.54 16.40
N SER A 103 16.18 -6.27 16.69
CA SER A 103 15.53 -5.48 17.74
C SER A 103 14.55 -4.43 17.20
N ALA A 104 14.04 -4.58 15.97
CA ALA A 104 13.13 -3.61 15.35
C ALA A 104 11.86 -3.38 16.18
N GLY A 105 11.31 -4.43 16.79
CA GLY A 105 10.15 -4.31 17.68
C GLY A 105 8.90 -3.70 17.03
N GLY A 106 8.76 -3.77 15.71
CA GLY A 106 7.66 -3.12 14.99
C GLY A 106 7.97 -1.71 14.48
N SER A 107 9.24 -1.34 14.30
CA SER A 107 9.66 0.01 13.86
C SER A 107 9.14 0.43 12.49
N HIS A 108 8.64 -0.52 11.69
CA HIS A 108 8.06 -0.30 10.37
C HIS A 108 6.56 -0.59 10.33
N THR A 109 5.93 -0.74 11.50
CA THR A 109 4.52 -1.07 11.67
C THR A 109 3.78 0.06 12.37
N LEU A 110 2.72 0.56 11.74
CA LEU A 110 1.81 1.52 12.37
C LEU A 110 0.94 0.86 13.44
N PRO A 111 0.40 1.64 14.41
CA PRO A 111 -0.66 1.15 15.28
C PRO A 111 -1.84 0.61 14.45
N GLY A 112 -2.18 -0.66 14.64
CA GLY A 112 -3.23 -1.34 13.86
C GLY A 112 -2.76 -2.03 12.58
N GLY A 113 -1.46 -1.96 12.25
CA GLY A 113 -0.87 -2.53 11.04
C GLY A 113 -0.83 -1.53 9.88
N ASN A 114 -0.10 -1.89 8.83
CA ASN A 114 0.02 -1.05 7.65
C ASN A 114 -1.06 -1.37 6.61
N PRO A 115 -1.50 -0.39 5.80
CA PRO A 115 -2.47 -0.63 4.74
C PRO A 115 -1.89 -1.52 3.64
N ALA A 116 -2.66 -2.51 3.19
CA ALA A 116 -2.26 -3.37 2.08
C ALA A 116 -2.14 -2.58 0.78
N LEU A 117 -1.12 -2.90 -0.02
CA LEU A 117 -1.02 -2.36 -1.37
C LEU A 117 -2.14 -2.93 -2.26
N SER A 118 -2.62 -2.09 -3.16
CA SER A 118 -3.56 -2.50 -4.20
C SER A 118 -2.89 -3.42 -5.22
N ARG A 119 -3.58 -4.50 -5.58
CA ARG A 119 -3.09 -5.43 -6.60
C ARG A 119 -3.06 -4.74 -7.95
N LEU A 120 -1.93 -4.82 -8.64
CA LEU A 120 -1.78 -4.27 -9.97
C LEU A 120 -2.56 -5.12 -10.99
N ALA A 121 -3.21 -4.44 -11.93
CA ALA A 121 -3.76 -5.10 -13.11
C ALA A 121 -2.58 -5.53 -14.00
N PRO A 122 -2.42 -6.83 -14.30
CA PRO A 122 -1.32 -7.28 -15.14
C PRO A 122 -1.55 -6.83 -16.59
N GLY A 123 -0.60 -6.10 -17.15
CA GLY A 123 -0.52 -5.86 -18.60
C GLY A 123 0.14 -7.04 -19.31
N ASN A 124 1.08 -7.72 -18.64
CA ASN A 124 1.76 -8.94 -19.08
C ASN A 124 1.93 -9.94 -17.93
N TYR A 125 2.25 -11.19 -18.27
CA TYR A 125 2.46 -12.26 -17.28
C TYR A 125 3.68 -12.02 -16.35
N HIS A 126 4.61 -11.15 -16.74
CA HIS A 126 5.82 -10.86 -15.97
C HIS A 126 5.70 -9.61 -15.09
N ASP A 127 4.55 -8.95 -15.09
CA ASP A 127 4.34 -7.75 -14.28
C ASP A 127 4.29 -8.10 -12.79
N PRO A 128 4.80 -7.23 -11.90
CA PRO A 128 4.66 -7.41 -10.48
C PRO A 128 3.17 -7.42 -10.08
N GLN A 129 2.85 -8.22 -9.06
CA GLN A 129 1.50 -8.30 -8.50
C GLN A 129 1.16 -7.07 -7.65
N TYR A 130 2.17 -6.53 -6.97
CA TYR A 130 2.08 -5.34 -6.11
C TYR A 130 3.38 -4.55 -6.29
N SER A 131 3.31 -3.23 -6.30
CA SER A 131 4.50 -2.37 -6.35
C SER A 131 4.23 -1.05 -5.65
N VAL A 132 5.26 -0.52 -5.00
CA VAL A 132 5.29 0.83 -4.43
C VAL A 132 6.68 1.41 -4.64
N THR A 133 6.71 2.66 -5.12
CA THR A 133 7.94 3.43 -5.28
C THR A 133 7.82 4.71 -4.46
N TYR A 134 8.81 4.99 -3.62
CA TYR A 134 8.85 6.20 -2.81
C TYR A 134 10.32 6.56 -2.51
N ALA A 135 10.67 7.84 -2.55
CA ALA A 135 12.01 8.33 -2.20
C ALA A 135 13.19 7.57 -2.87
N GLY A 136 13.02 7.15 -4.13
CA GLY A 136 14.03 6.39 -4.89
C GLY A 136 14.15 4.90 -4.52
N ALA A 137 13.36 4.43 -3.55
CA ALA A 137 13.20 3.02 -3.24
C ALA A 137 12.04 2.39 -4.01
N ASN A 138 12.13 1.09 -4.27
CA ASN A 138 11.06 0.30 -4.87
C ASN A 138 10.83 -0.99 -4.08
N CYS A 139 9.59 -1.28 -3.72
CA CYS A 139 9.18 -2.53 -3.08
C CYS A 139 8.05 -3.16 -3.86
N GLN A 140 8.15 -4.46 -4.13
CA GLN A 140 7.19 -5.17 -4.96
C GLN A 140 7.05 -6.63 -4.55
N ILE A 141 5.93 -7.24 -4.92
CA ILE A 141 5.82 -8.69 -5.05
C ILE A 141 5.83 -8.98 -6.55
N THR A 142 6.84 -9.70 -6.99
CA THR A 142 7.04 -10.07 -8.40
C THR A 142 5.93 -11.01 -8.89
N PHE A 143 5.86 -11.23 -10.21
CA PHE A 143 4.89 -12.16 -10.83
C PHE A 143 4.89 -13.57 -10.21
N ASN A 144 6.05 -14.03 -9.73
CA ASN A 144 6.23 -15.34 -9.11
C ASN A 144 6.07 -15.34 -7.58
N GLY A 145 5.53 -14.27 -6.99
CA GLY A 145 5.25 -14.19 -5.55
C GLY A 145 6.50 -13.97 -4.68
N THR A 146 7.57 -13.38 -5.22
CA THR A 146 8.76 -13.01 -4.44
C THR A 146 8.63 -11.56 -3.99
N ALA A 147 8.69 -11.31 -2.68
CA ALA A 147 8.78 -9.95 -2.17
C ALA A 147 10.21 -9.47 -2.36
N VAL A 148 10.37 -8.29 -2.95
CA VAL A 148 11.65 -7.67 -3.26
C VAL A 148 11.57 -6.20 -2.91
N CYS A 149 12.56 -5.69 -2.19
CA CYS A 149 12.75 -4.26 -2.02
C CYS A 149 14.16 -3.88 -2.44
N THR A 150 14.28 -2.73 -3.10
CA THR A 150 15.55 -2.13 -3.49
C THR A 150 15.59 -0.66 -3.11
N SER A 151 16.74 -0.20 -2.64
CA SER A 151 17.03 1.21 -2.39
C SER A 151 18.54 1.39 -2.24
N MET A 152 19.05 2.59 -2.50
CA MET A 152 20.47 2.94 -2.27
C MET A 152 21.48 1.99 -2.94
N GLY A 153 21.10 1.31 -4.03
CA GLY A 153 21.94 0.31 -4.71
C GLY A 153 21.95 -1.09 -4.08
N HIS A 154 21.17 -1.29 -3.01
CA HIS A 154 21.03 -2.55 -2.28
C HIS A 154 19.62 -3.12 -2.42
N GLY A 155 19.45 -4.36 -2.00
CA GLY A 155 18.13 -4.96 -1.95
C GLY A 155 18.06 -6.20 -1.09
N PHE A 156 16.84 -6.64 -0.82
CA PHE A 156 16.56 -7.92 -0.20
C PHE A 156 15.39 -8.59 -0.92
N SER A 157 15.33 -9.91 -0.85
CA SER A 157 14.23 -10.69 -1.37
C SER A 157 13.92 -11.91 -0.52
N GLN A 158 12.62 -12.24 -0.48
CA GLN A 158 12.13 -13.49 0.10
C GLN A 158 10.95 -13.99 -0.71
N ARG A 159 10.98 -15.28 -1.03
CA ARG A 159 9.78 -15.99 -1.47
C ARG A 159 8.85 -16.14 -0.26
N GLY A 160 7.57 -15.81 -0.42
CA GLY A 160 6.62 -15.84 0.69
C GLY A 160 6.56 -17.20 1.41
N PRO A 161 6.02 -17.25 2.64
CA PRO A 161 6.03 -18.45 3.49
C PRO A 161 5.21 -19.62 2.93
N VAL A 162 4.41 -19.39 1.89
CA VAL A 162 3.63 -20.40 1.18
C VAL A 162 4.34 -20.83 -0.10
N PRO A 163 4.39 -22.15 -0.43
CA PRO A 163 5.06 -22.67 -1.63
C PRO A 163 4.64 -22.01 -2.96
N ASN A 164 3.47 -21.36 -2.98
CA ASN A 164 2.83 -20.77 -4.18
C ASN A 164 2.58 -19.25 -4.12
N GLY A 165 3.31 -18.49 -3.28
CA GLY A 165 3.22 -17.02 -3.26
C GLY A 165 2.22 -16.47 -2.25
N TYR A 166 2.42 -15.21 -1.87
CA TYR A 166 1.70 -14.47 -0.82
C TYR A 166 0.18 -14.45 -0.99
#